data_AF-A0A7J8L8V1-F1
#
_entry.id   AF-A0A7J8L8V1-F1
#
_cell.length_a   1.000
_cell.length_b   1.000
_cell.length_c   1.000
_cell.angle_alpha   90.00
_cell.angle_beta   90.00
_cell.angle_gamma   90.00
#
_symmetry.space_group_name_H-M   'P 1'
#
loop_
_entity.id
_entity.type
_entity.pdbx_description
1 polymer ?
#
loop_
_entity_poly.entity_id
_entity_poly.type
_entity_poly.pdbx_seq_one_letter_code
_entity_poly.pdbx_strand_id
1 'polypeptide(L)'
;MEKIKLVEWGEKLKTSGAQISKMFSGKMKEILQGPTPESKMVDQATFETLEEANWGMNMRICSMINSEELNGTEIVRAIKSKISGKNVASQRLSLELLEACTMNCAKVASKVVSEKVLEEMVKMIENPITHHSDRKSALQLIRAWGQSEDLAYLPVFRQTYL
;
A
#
# COMPACT_ATOMS: atom_id res chain seq x y z
N MET A 1 3.74 2.17 -54.83
CA MET A 1 2.75 2.47 -53.76
C MET A 1 2.61 1.34 -52.74
N GLU A 2 2.80 0.06 -53.09
CA GLU A 2 2.60 -1.07 -52.15
C GLU A 2 3.71 -1.24 -51.09
N LYS A 3 4.99 -0.96 -51.44
CA LYS A 3 6.12 -1.06 -50.50
C LYS A 3 6.00 -0.10 -49.31
N ILE A 4 5.44 1.09 -49.52
CA ILE A 4 5.26 2.11 -48.47
C ILE A 4 4.21 1.65 -47.45
N LYS A 5 3.12 1.03 -47.91
CA LYS A 5 2.08 0.47 -47.03
C LYS A 5 2.58 -0.69 -46.16
N LEU A 6 3.48 -1.52 -46.68
CA LEU A 6 4.08 -2.63 -45.92
C LEU A 6 5.02 -2.14 -44.81
N VAL A 7 5.79 -1.08 -45.07
CA VAL A 7 6.66 -0.46 -44.07
C VAL A 7 5.81 0.19 -42.96
N GLU A 8 4.75 0.92 -43.32
CA GLU A 8 3.85 1.57 -42.36
C GLU A 8 3.09 0.55 -41.49
N TRP A 9 2.66 -0.58 -42.07
CA TRP A 9 2.02 -1.67 -41.34
C TRP A 9 3.00 -2.39 -40.40
N GLY A 10 4.26 -2.58 -40.84
CA GLY A 10 5.33 -3.14 -40.01
C GLY A 10 5.71 -2.24 -38.83
N GLU A 11 5.71 -0.92 -39.01
CA GLU A 11 5.95 0.05 -37.93
C GLU A 11 4.80 0.08 -36.92
N LYS A 12 3.54 0.07 -37.38
CA LYS A 12 2.36 -0.03 -36.52
C LYS A 12 2.30 -1.32 -35.69
N LEU A 13 2.77 -2.45 -36.25
CA LEU A 13 2.89 -3.71 -35.51
C LEU A 13 3.98 -3.66 -34.42
N LYS A 14 5.12 -3.02 -34.72
CA LYS A 14 6.22 -2.86 -33.75
C LYS A 14 5.81 -1.97 -32.57
N THR A 15 5.10 -0.86 -32.84
CA THR A 15 4.61 0.03 -31.77
C THR A 15 3.55 -0.65 -30.91
N SER A 16 2.66 -1.44 -31.52
CA SER A 16 1.65 -2.25 -30.80
C SER A 16 2.31 -3.30 -29.90
N GLY A 17 3.30 -4.04 -30.42
CA GLY A 17 4.05 -5.03 -29.65
C GLY A 17 4.82 -4.45 -28.46
N ALA A 18 5.43 -3.27 -28.62
CA ALA A 18 6.13 -2.57 -27.55
C ALA A 18 5.18 -2.04 -26.45
N GLN A 19 4.01 -1.52 -26.83
CA GLN A 19 2.99 -1.07 -25.88
C GLN A 19 2.38 -2.24 -25.09
N ILE A 20 2.10 -3.36 -25.76
CA ILE A 20 1.61 -4.58 -25.13
C ILE A 20 2.68 -5.13 -24.18
N SER A 21 3.94 -5.25 -24.61
CA SER A 21 5.05 -5.69 -23.75
C SER A 21 5.20 -4.81 -22.49
N LYS A 22 5.07 -3.47 -22.64
CA LYS A 22 5.12 -2.53 -21.51
C LYS A 22 3.91 -2.67 -20.57
N MET A 23 2.72 -2.97 -21.08
CA MET A 23 1.53 -3.26 -20.28
C MET A 23 1.62 -4.59 -19.52
N PHE A 24 2.27 -5.61 -20.10
CA PHE A 24 2.49 -6.91 -19.47
C PHE A 24 3.64 -6.92 -18.45
N SER A 25 4.53 -5.92 -18.47
CA SER A 25 5.77 -5.91 -17.66
C SER A 25 5.58 -5.60 -16.16
N GLY A 26 4.53 -4.88 -15.76
CA GLY A 26 4.35 -4.42 -14.37
C GLY A 26 3.02 -4.83 -13.78
N LYS A 27 1.94 -4.31 -14.37
CA LYS A 27 0.59 -4.41 -13.80
C LYS A 27 -0.01 -5.82 -13.88
N MET A 28 0.29 -6.57 -14.96
CA MET A 28 -0.20 -7.94 -15.12
C MET A 28 0.62 -8.98 -14.35
N LYS A 29 1.90 -8.69 -14.08
CA LYS A 29 2.77 -9.59 -13.31
C LYS A 29 2.34 -9.68 -11.85
N GLU A 30 1.87 -8.56 -11.28
CA GLU A 30 1.24 -8.50 -9.96
C GLU A 30 -0.10 -9.25 -9.90
N ILE A 31 -0.87 -9.27 -11.00
CA ILE A 31 -2.18 -9.95 -11.06
C ILE A 31 -2.04 -11.48 -11.19
N LEU A 32 -0.94 -11.98 -11.76
CA LEU A 32 -0.68 -13.41 -11.94
C LEU A 32 0.10 -14.07 -10.80
N GLN A 33 0.78 -13.31 -9.95
CA GLN A 33 1.44 -13.87 -8.78
C GLN A 33 0.39 -14.14 -7.70
N GLY A 34 0.24 -15.43 -7.32
CA GLY A 34 -0.60 -15.82 -6.18
C GLY A 34 -0.20 -15.09 -4.89
N PRO A 35 -1.06 -15.11 -3.85
CA PRO A 35 -0.88 -14.29 -2.66
C PRO A 35 0.48 -14.53 -2.01
N THR A 36 1.25 -13.45 -1.84
CA THR A 36 2.58 -13.46 -1.21
C THR A 36 2.48 -13.86 0.26
N PRO A 37 3.56 -14.36 0.88
CA PRO A 37 3.60 -14.59 2.33
C PRO A 37 3.19 -13.35 3.14
N GLU A 38 3.64 -12.17 2.71
CA GLU A 38 3.30 -10.87 3.30
C GLU A 38 1.80 -10.57 3.20
N SER A 39 1.21 -10.75 2.01
CA SER A 39 -0.23 -10.57 1.81
C SER A 39 -1.03 -11.48 2.72
N LYS A 40 -0.65 -12.76 2.85
CA LYS A 40 -1.35 -13.71 3.72
C LYS A 40 -1.28 -13.33 5.19
N MET A 41 -0.13 -12.82 5.65
CA MET A 41 0.02 -12.33 7.02
C MET A 41 -0.86 -11.09 7.26
N VAL A 42 -0.92 -10.15 6.31
CA VAL A 42 -1.81 -8.99 6.42
C VAL A 42 -3.28 -9.43 6.37
N ASP A 43 -3.65 -10.37 5.50
CA ASP A 43 -5.02 -10.91 5.40
C ASP A 43 -5.48 -11.53 6.72
N GLN A 44 -4.61 -12.27 7.39
CA GLN A 44 -4.91 -12.89 8.69
C GLN A 44 -4.99 -11.85 9.81
N ALA A 45 -4.09 -10.87 9.84
CA ALA A 45 -4.08 -9.81 10.86
C ALA A 45 -5.25 -8.83 10.72
N THR A 46 -5.83 -8.72 9.52
CA THR A 46 -6.88 -7.76 9.16
C THR A 46 -8.16 -8.46 8.68
N PHE A 47 -8.37 -9.69 9.13
CA PHE A 47 -9.50 -10.51 8.71
C PHE A 47 -10.82 -9.89 9.18
N GLU A 48 -11.82 -9.86 8.29
CA GLU A 48 -13.04 -9.06 8.48
C GLU A 48 -13.93 -9.52 9.64
N THR A 49 -13.74 -10.74 10.14
CA THR A 49 -14.49 -11.27 11.29
C THR A 49 -13.82 -10.97 12.63
N LEU A 50 -12.65 -10.31 12.65
CA LEU A 50 -11.99 -9.93 13.89
C LEU A 50 -12.67 -8.69 14.49
N GLU A 51 -13.03 -8.79 15.76
CA GLU A 51 -13.62 -7.67 16.51
C GLU A 51 -12.58 -6.65 16.95
N GLU A 52 -11.32 -7.06 17.14
CA GLU A 52 -10.22 -6.22 17.60
C GLU A 52 -8.88 -6.65 16.97
N ALA A 53 -7.86 -5.79 17.08
CA ALA A 53 -6.53 -6.12 16.59
C ALA A 53 -5.93 -7.31 17.33
N ASN A 54 -5.44 -8.28 16.56
CA ASN A 54 -4.60 -9.33 17.09
C ASN A 54 -3.18 -8.78 17.32
N TRP A 55 -2.95 -8.15 18.47
CA TRP A 55 -1.66 -7.54 18.81
C TRP A 55 -0.51 -8.54 18.78
N GLY A 56 -0.74 -9.79 19.18
CA GLY A 56 0.27 -10.85 19.07
C GLY A 56 0.72 -11.07 17.62
N MET A 57 -0.22 -11.04 16.68
CA MET A 57 0.07 -11.13 15.26
C MET A 57 0.74 -9.86 14.71
N ASN A 58 0.25 -8.68 15.08
CA ASN A 58 0.84 -7.40 14.65
C ASN A 58 2.31 -7.28 15.10
N MET A 59 2.60 -7.65 16.35
CA MET A 59 3.97 -7.65 16.88
C MET A 59 4.84 -8.72 16.23
N ARG A 60 4.27 -9.89 15.89
CA ARG A 60 4.98 -10.90 15.10
C ARG A 60 5.34 -10.37 13.72
N ILE A 61 4.44 -9.69 13.03
CA ILE A 61 4.72 -9.05 11.74
C ILE A 61 5.84 -8.03 11.89
N CYS A 62 5.79 -7.16 12.91
CA CYS A 62 6.84 -6.18 13.16
C CYS A 62 8.21 -6.84 13.41
N SER A 63 8.24 -7.91 14.20
CA SER A 63 9.44 -8.70 14.47
C SER A 63 10.02 -9.27 13.17
N MET A 64 9.19 -9.89 12.33
CA MET A 64 9.62 -10.49 11.06
C MET A 64 10.07 -9.45 10.03
N ILE A 65 9.50 -8.24 10.04
CA ILE A 65 10.01 -7.12 9.21
C ILE A 65 11.40 -6.71 9.70
N ASN A 66 11.59 -6.60 11.01
CA ASN A 66 12.86 -6.18 11.60
C ASN A 66 13.97 -7.24 11.44
N SER A 67 13.62 -8.53 11.40
CA SER A 67 14.54 -9.63 11.07
C SER A 67 14.73 -9.85 9.56
N GLU A 68 14.10 -9.03 8.72
CA GLU A 68 14.12 -9.12 7.25
C GLU A 68 13.56 -10.46 6.69
N GLU A 69 12.79 -11.20 7.50
CA GLU A 69 12.04 -12.39 7.07
C GLU A 69 10.82 -12.04 6.20
N LEU A 70 10.24 -10.85 6.40
CA LEU A 70 9.17 -10.31 5.55
C LEU A 70 9.65 -9.05 4.84
N ASN A 71 9.29 -8.92 3.57
CA ASN A 71 9.56 -7.70 2.82
C ASN A 71 8.63 -6.57 3.31
N GLY A 72 9.19 -5.59 4.01
CA GLY A 72 8.42 -4.45 4.53
C GLY A 72 7.69 -3.65 3.44
N THR A 73 8.19 -3.60 2.21
CA THR A 73 7.49 -2.96 1.09
C THR A 73 6.24 -3.74 0.69
N GLU A 74 6.32 -5.07 0.62
CA GLU A 74 5.16 -5.92 0.31
C GLU A 74 4.12 -5.88 1.43
N ILE A 75 4.54 -5.83 2.70
CA ILE A 75 3.63 -5.62 3.84
C ILE A 75 2.89 -4.29 3.69
N VAL A 76 3.61 -3.20 3.44
CA VAL A 76 3.00 -1.87 3.27
C VAL A 76 2.05 -1.84 2.08
N ARG A 77 2.38 -2.51 0.97
CA ARG A 77 1.48 -2.60 -0.19
C ARG A 77 0.22 -3.40 0.11
N ALA A 78 0.34 -4.50 0.84
CA ALA A 78 -0.81 -5.29 1.27
C ALA A 78 -1.71 -4.50 2.23
N ILE A 79 -1.13 -3.78 3.20
CA ILE A 79 -1.87 -2.87 4.10
C ILE A 79 -2.58 -1.77 3.29
N LYS A 80 -1.88 -1.14 2.35
CA LYS A 80 -2.46 -0.13 1.45
C LYS A 80 -3.68 -0.67 0.69
N SER A 81 -3.60 -1.90 0.19
CA SER A 81 -4.72 -2.56 -0.49
C SER A 81 -5.95 -2.71 0.42
N LYS A 82 -5.74 -3.03 1.71
CA LYS A 82 -6.84 -3.07 2.70
C LYS A 82 -7.45 -1.71 2.95
N ILE A 83 -6.62 -0.66 3.08
CA ILE A 83 -7.06 0.73 3.24
C ILE A 83 -7.92 1.17 2.04
N SER A 84 -7.50 0.87 0.81
CA SER A 84 -8.26 1.17 -0.41
C SER A 84 -9.54 0.32 -0.59
N GLY A 85 -9.75 -0.68 0.26
CA GLY A 85 -10.91 -1.56 0.25
C GLY A 85 -12.20 -0.89 0.73
N LYS A 86 -13.23 -1.70 0.97
CA LYS A 86 -14.55 -1.24 1.47
C LYS A 86 -15.00 -1.90 2.75
N ASN A 87 -14.31 -2.96 3.18
CA ASN A 87 -14.65 -3.67 4.40
C ASN A 87 -14.17 -2.86 5.61
N VAL A 88 -15.11 -2.40 6.43
CA VAL A 88 -14.85 -1.52 7.58
C VAL A 88 -13.91 -2.17 8.59
N ALA A 89 -14.15 -3.44 8.96
CA ALA A 89 -13.29 -4.14 9.91
C ALA A 89 -11.86 -4.26 9.36
N SER A 90 -11.71 -4.64 8.09
CA SER A 90 -10.40 -4.77 7.46
C SER A 90 -9.67 -3.43 7.33
N GLN A 91 -10.37 -2.35 6.98
CA GLN A 91 -9.80 -0.99 6.95
C GLN A 91 -9.30 -0.57 8.33
N ARG A 92 -10.14 -0.68 9.36
CA ARG A 92 -9.77 -0.35 10.74
C ARG A 92 -8.55 -1.13 11.21
N LEU A 93 -8.58 -2.45 11.10
CA LEU A 93 -7.48 -3.32 11.52
C LEU A 93 -6.19 -3.06 10.73
N SER A 94 -6.30 -2.69 9.45
CA SER A 94 -5.15 -2.31 8.63
C SER A 94 -4.52 -0.99 9.06
N LEU A 95 -5.31 -0.02 9.54
CA LEU A 95 -4.79 1.23 10.12
C LEU A 95 -4.06 0.94 11.44
N GLU A 96 -4.61 0.09 12.31
CA GLU A 96 -3.96 -0.34 13.56
C GLU A 96 -2.66 -1.11 13.30
N LEU A 97 -2.63 -1.98 12.29
CA LEU A 97 -1.40 -2.67 11.87
C LEU A 97 -0.37 -1.70 11.28
N LEU A 98 -0.81 -0.70 10.49
CA LEU A 98 0.07 0.33 9.93
C LEU A 98 0.73 1.17 11.02
N GLU A 99 -0.04 1.58 12.02
CA GLU A 99 0.45 2.27 13.21
C GLU A 99 1.52 1.43 13.91
N ALA A 100 1.19 0.16 14.23
CA ALA A 100 2.13 -0.76 14.85
C ALA A 100 3.45 -0.88 14.06
N CYS A 101 3.36 -1.09 12.74
CA CYS A 101 4.56 -1.21 11.89
C CYS A 101 5.38 0.08 11.85
N THR A 102 4.74 1.26 11.77
CA THR A 102 5.46 2.53 11.71
C THR A 102 6.11 2.91 13.05
N MET A 103 5.54 2.48 14.18
CA MET A 103 6.12 2.70 15.50
C MET A 103 7.23 1.71 15.87
N ASN A 104 7.19 0.49 15.34
CA ASN A 104 8.09 -0.59 15.77
C ASN A 104 9.15 -0.98 14.73
N CYS A 105 9.04 -0.49 13.49
CA CYS A 105 9.97 -0.83 12.41
C CYS A 105 10.56 0.43 11.79
N ALA A 106 11.82 0.75 12.13
CA ALA A 106 12.51 1.97 11.69
C ALA A 106 12.47 2.18 10.17
N LYS A 107 12.50 1.10 9.39
CA LYS A 107 12.48 1.15 7.94
C LYS A 107 11.09 1.42 7.37
N VAL A 108 9.97 1.14 8.06
CA VAL A 108 8.61 1.12 7.48
C VAL A 108 8.12 2.50 7.06
N ALA A 109 8.42 3.56 7.82
CA ALA A 109 7.97 4.92 7.47
C ALA A 109 8.40 5.35 6.06
N SER A 110 9.64 5.04 5.66
CA SER A 110 10.10 5.31 4.27
C SER A 110 9.33 4.50 3.20
N LYS A 111 8.80 3.31 3.55
CA LYS A 111 8.02 2.46 2.64
C LYS A 111 6.59 2.99 2.50
N VAL A 112 6.01 3.52 3.58
CA VAL A 112 4.73 4.25 3.55
C VAL A 112 4.78 5.39 2.54
N VAL A 113 5.90 6.12 2.51
CA VAL A 113 6.15 7.18 1.53
C VAL A 113 6.33 6.62 0.12
N SER A 114 7.22 5.65 -0.09
CA SER A 114 7.51 5.12 -1.44
C SER A 114 6.30 4.45 -2.09
N GLU A 115 5.46 3.80 -1.28
CA GLU A 115 4.24 3.12 -1.74
C GLU A 115 3.03 4.05 -1.84
N LYS A 116 3.19 5.35 -1.57
CA LYS A 116 2.13 6.37 -1.67
C LYS A 116 0.91 6.08 -0.79
N VAL A 117 1.13 5.51 0.40
CA VAL A 117 0.04 5.16 1.33
C VAL A 117 -0.74 6.40 1.78
N LEU A 118 -0.06 7.53 1.97
CA LEU A 118 -0.70 8.81 2.29
C LEU A 118 -1.77 9.20 1.27
N GLU A 119 -1.54 8.97 -0.03
CA GLU A 119 -2.52 9.29 -1.08
C GLU A 119 -3.81 8.47 -0.89
N GLU A 120 -3.69 7.19 -0.53
CA GLU A 120 -4.84 6.33 -0.27
C GLU A 120 -5.55 6.67 1.05
N MET A 121 -4.80 7.08 2.08
CA MET A 121 -5.39 7.54 3.33
C MET A 121 -6.15 8.86 3.16
N VAL A 122 -5.65 9.80 2.36
CA VAL A 122 -6.37 11.03 2.01
C VAL A 122 -7.67 10.70 1.28
N LYS A 123 -7.64 9.80 0.28
CA LYS A 123 -8.87 9.33 -0.40
C LYS A 123 -9.86 8.69 0.57
N MET A 124 -9.38 7.88 1.52
CA MET A 124 -10.21 7.27 2.56
C MET A 124 -10.91 8.34 3.41
N ILE A 125 -10.19 9.39 3.82
CA ILE A 125 -10.70 10.51 4.63
C ILE A 125 -11.75 11.32 3.86
N GLU A 126 -11.50 11.60 2.59
CA GLU A 126 -12.41 12.37 1.73
C GLU A 126 -13.65 11.59 1.31
N ASN A 127 -13.59 10.25 1.34
CA ASN A 127 -14.72 9.41 0.96
C ASN A 127 -15.83 9.43 2.04
N PRO A 128 -17.02 9.97 1.75
CA PRO A 128 -18.10 10.09 2.73
C PRO A 128 -18.70 8.73 3.15
N ILE A 129 -18.47 7.67 2.38
CA ILE A 129 -18.98 6.32 2.65
C ILE A 129 -18.07 5.58 3.64
N THR A 130 -16.80 5.97 3.77
CA THR A 130 -15.88 5.38 4.75
C THR A 130 -16.42 5.60 6.16
N HIS A 131 -16.33 4.56 7.00
CA HIS A 131 -16.75 4.63 8.38
C HIS A 131 -16.05 5.80 9.13
N HIS A 132 -16.81 6.53 9.94
CA HIS A 132 -16.33 7.76 10.56
C HIS A 132 -15.11 7.54 11.48
N SER A 133 -15.06 6.43 12.21
CA SER A 133 -13.89 6.10 13.05
C SER A 133 -12.63 5.96 12.21
N ASP A 134 -12.71 5.31 11.05
CA ASP A 134 -11.53 4.96 10.25
C ASP A 134 -10.95 6.21 9.58
N ARG A 135 -11.82 7.11 9.12
CA ARG A 135 -11.42 8.46 8.67
C ARG A 135 -10.72 9.24 9.78
N LYS A 136 -11.26 9.19 11.00
CA LYS A 136 -10.66 9.86 12.16
C LYS A 136 -9.30 9.25 12.51
N SER A 137 -9.18 7.93 12.53
CA SER A 137 -7.93 7.22 12.81
C SER A 137 -6.87 7.51 11.74
N ALA A 138 -7.23 7.47 10.46
CA ALA A 138 -6.32 7.82 9.37
C ALA A 138 -5.82 9.27 9.49
N LEU A 139 -6.71 10.21 9.80
CA LEU A 139 -6.34 11.60 10.05
C LEU A 139 -5.40 11.72 11.26
N GLN A 140 -5.67 11.02 12.35
CA GLN A 140 -4.81 11.01 13.54
C GLN A 140 -3.41 10.50 13.24
N LEU A 141 -3.27 9.43 12.44
CA LEU A 141 -1.97 8.91 12.02
C LEU A 141 -1.19 9.92 11.16
N ILE A 142 -1.84 10.54 10.17
CA ILE A 142 -1.20 11.57 9.34
C ILE A 142 -0.70 12.73 10.21
N ARG A 143 -1.51 13.18 11.16
CA ARG A 143 -1.12 14.24 12.11
C ARG A 143 0.08 13.82 12.96
N ALA A 144 0.04 12.61 13.53
CA ALA A 144 1.13 12.08 14.34
C ALA A 144 2.44 12.01 13.56
N TRP A 145 2.42 11.54 12.31
CA TRP A 145 3.61 11.50 11.47
C TRP A 145 4.10 12.89 11.08
N GLY A 146 3.20 13.83 10.76
CA GLY A 146 3.56 15.20 10.41
C GLY A 146 4.17 16.01 11.55
N GLN A 147 3.85 15.65 12.79
CA GLN A 147 4.37 16.27 14.02
C GLN A 147 5.59 15.52 14.62
N SER A 148 5.87 14.31 14.17
CA SER A 148 6.96 13.48 14.70
C SER A 148 8.33 14.04 14.34
N GLU A 149 9.20 14.20 15.34
CA GLU A 149 10.62 14.55 15.14
C GLU A 149 11.39 13.39 14.49
N ASP A 150 11.10 12.15 14.89
CA ASP A 150 11.73 10.95 14.35
C ASP A 150 11.49 10.79 12.85
N LEU A 151 10.38 11.32 12.33
CA LEU A 151 10.02 11.27 10.91
C LEU A 151 10.27 12.58 10.16
N ALA A 152 10.93 13.57 10.79
CA ALA A 152 11.20 14.87 10.17
C ALA A 152 12.04 14.78 8.88
N TYR A 153 12.80 13.69 8.71
CA TYR A 153 13.57 13.39 7.49
C TYR A 153 12.69 13.01 6.29
N LEU A 154 11.39 12.75 6.48
CA LEU A 154 10.41 12.45 5.44
C LEU A 154 9.45 13.64 5.29
N PRO A 155 9.82 14.68 4.51
CA PRO A 155 9.09 15.95 4.48
C PRO A 155 7.64 15.81 4.00
N VAL A 156 7.33 14.75 3.26
CA VAL A 156 5.97 14.47 2.81
C VAL A 156 4.98 14.35 3.98
N PHE A 157 5.37 13.77 5.12
CA PHE A 157 4.47 13.67 6.27
C PHE A 157 4.08 15.04 6.83
N ARG A 158 5.06 15.96 6.89
CA ARG A 158 4.81 17.35 7.30
C ARG A 158 3.96 18.10 6.27
N GLN A 159 4.24 17.92 4.98
CA GLN A 159 3.51 18.59 3.89
C GLN A 159 2.06 18.14 3.77
N THR A 160 1.76 16.85 4.02
CA THR A 160 0.39 16.33 3.99
C THR A 160 -0.43 16.74 5.22
N TYR A 161 0.24 16.98 6.35
CA TYR A 161 -0.41 17.41 7.60
C TYR A 161 -0.83 18.88 7.61
N LEU A 162 -0.01 19.77 7.03
CA LEU A 162 -0.21 21.23 7.00
C LEU A 162 -1.24 21.65 5.94
#